data_AF-A0A7L0ETK7-F1
#
_entry.id   AF-A0A7L0ETK7-F1
#
_cell.length_a   1.000
_cell.length_b   1.000
_cell.length_c   1.000
_cell.angle_alpha   90.00
_cell.angle_beta   90.00
_cell.angle_gamma   90.00
#
_symmetry.space_group_name_H-M   'P 1'
#
loop_
_entity.id
_entity.type
_entity.pdbx_description
1 polymer ?
#
loop_
_entity_poly.entity_id
_entity_poly.type
_entity_poly.pdbx_seq_one_letter_code
_entity_poly.pdbx_strand_id
1 'polypeptide(L)'
;KGMAAPEMAAITLDATKMLDPCLVKPDRIEAKRIVAVLDETIAKLEMSSLIPRIINSLDRFADTLGPEITDSLIEHRKLSNEVEHLLGSSEEGDTRRAEEQRGCLCLLEQRLKCSLRTVLRLLLANPSLCQALKYKAWVKESPAEAFIKAFEEFRNFMLERLLTSPVEEEEKIRFMQNVSLQVKKDTEALTALQAELAAATQAREEEIHEKDNAIKDLKTSMQGLAKDRAAGVQQIEEEREKRQEEALRASQARRAGLQRDIQELEAQLGALVVEHRASELALRKRKRRAEMEIVNWIQKYDTDMGEKQAEYDEVHAAYAEEKAQLALLTEKRAVLLQECSQIEEERRARQKKEEEALKELTTMTLAATRIQAFWRGYLVRSLFKSKRKKKKKGKGRKGKKAKK
;
A
#
# COMPACT_ATOMS: atom_id res chain seq x y z
N LYS A 1 -45.32 8.80 -33.96
CA LYS A 1 -46.48 9.70 -34.17
C LYS A 1 -46.74 9.78 -35.67
N GLY A 2 -47.66 8.97 -36.19
CA GLY A 2 -48.00 8.91 -37.62
C GLY A 2 -49.49 9.17 -37.79
N MET A 3 -49.88 10.44 -37.83
CA MET A 3 -51.28 10.91 -37.96
C MET A 3 -51.29 12.29 -38.66
N ALA A 4 -50.56 12.45 -39.77
CA ALA A 4 -50.58 13.68 -40.58
C ALA A 4 -50.75 13.43 -42.10
N ALA A 5 -50.68 12.16 -42.53
CA ALA A 5 -50.79 11.78 -43.93
C ALA A 5 -52.22 11.91 -44.54
N PRO A 6 -53.33 11.60 -43.83
CA PRO A 6 -54.65 11.62 -44.47
C PRO A 6 -55.22 13.04 -44.66
N GLU A 7 -54.94 13.99 -43.77
CA GLU A 7 -55.39 15.38 -43.90
C GLU A 7 -54.65 16.13 -45.01
N MET A 8 -53.32 15.97 -45.10
CA MET A 8 -52.53 16.59 -46.18
C MET A 8 -53.00 16.09 -47.55
N ALA A 9 -53.26 14.79 -47.69
CA ALA A 9 -53.77 14.21 -48.94
C ALA A 9 -55.16 14.77 -49.32
N ALA A 10 -56.08 14.92 -48.36
CA ALA A 10 -57.40 15.49 -48.59
C ALA A 10 -57.34 16.98 -48.98
N ILE A 11 -56.49 17.77 -48.32
CA ILE A 11 -56.28 19.20 -48.63
C ILE A 11 -55.65 19.37 -50.02
N THR A 12 -54.70 18.51 -50.40
CA THR A 12 -54.10 18.55 -51.75
C THR A 12 -55.08 18.22 -52.85
N LEU A 13 -56.04 17.32 -52.59
CA LEU A 13 -57.00 16.84 -53.59
C LEU A 13 -58.14 17.84 -53.82
N ASP A 14 -58.49 18.64 -52.81
CA ASP A 14 -59.39 19.80 -52.95
C ASP A 14 -58.68 21.02 -53.56
N ALA A 15 -57.39 21.22 -53.23
CA ALA A 15 -56.57 22.28 -53.82
C ALA A 15 -56.41 22.12 -55.33
N THR A 16 -56.20 20.89 -55.82
CA THR A 16 -56.10 20.60 -57.25
C THR A 16 -57.44 20.81 -57.96
N LYS A 17 -58.57 20.46 -57.32
CA LYS A 17 -59.90 20.70 -57.88
C LYS A 17 -60.26 22.17 -57.99
N MET A 18 -59.76 23.02 -57.09
CA MET A 18 -59.94 24.47 -57.16
C MET A 18 -59.21 25.12 -58.36
N LEU A 19 -58.23 24.44 -58.95
CA LEU A 19 -57.46 24.94 -60.10
C LEU A 19 -58.08 24.56 -61.45
N ASP A 20 -58.98 23.58 -61.48
CA ASP A 20 -59.66 23.14 -62.71
C ASP A 20 -60.84 24.07 -63.05
N PRO A 21 -61.17 24.29 -64.34
CA PRO A 21 -62.40 24.98 -64.73
C PRO A 21 -63.65 24.23 -64.23
N CYS A 22 -64.61 24.93 -63.63
CA CYS A 22 -65.82 24.28 -63.10
C CYS A 22 -66.77 23.79 -64.20
N LEU A 23 -66.73 24.43 -65.38
CA LEU A 23 -67.54 24.06 -66.52
C LEU A 23 -66.81 23.05 -67.41
N VAL A 24 -67.49 21.96 -67.75
CA VAL A 24 -66.97 20.92 -68.67
C VAL A 24 -67.29 21.27 -70.14
N LYS A 25 -68.24 22.18 -70.39
CA LYS A 25 -68.66 22.58 -71.74
C LYS A 25 -68.94 24.09 -71.83
N PRO A 26 -68.60 24.76 -72.95
CA PRO A 26 -68.86 26.18 -73.11
C PRO A 26 -70.37 26.39 -73.20
N ASP A 27 -70.96 27.16 -72.29
CA ASP A 27 -72.42 27.32 -72.24
C ASP A 27 -72.92 28.40 -73.22
N ARG A 28 -72.09 29.42 -73.45
CA ARG A 28 -72.36 30.54 -74.35
C ARG A 28 -72.28 30.13 -75.83
N ILE A 29 -73.21 30.63 -76.63
CA ILE A 29 -73.27 30.35 -78.08
C ILE A 29 -72.02 30.89 -78.76
N GLU A 30 -71.51 32.05 -78.34
CA GLU A 30 -70.27 32.65 -78.83
C GLU A 30 -69.06 31.77 -78.54
N ALA A 31 -68.98 31.19 -77.33
CA ALA A 31 -67.89 30.28 -76.96
C ALA A 31 -67.94 28.97 -77.75
N LYS A 32 -69.13 28.39 -77.96
CA LYS A 32 -69.33 27.22 -78.85
C LYS A 32 -68.91 27.53 -80.29
N ARG A 33 -69.23 28.73 -80.80
CA ARG A 33 -68.82 29.18 -82.15
C ARG A 33 -67.31 29.33 -82.26
N ILE A 34 -66.66 29.95 -81.27
CA ILE A 34 -65.19 30.12 -81.27
C ILE A 34 -64.50 28.76 -81.31
N VAL A 35 -64.92 27.82 -80.45
CA VAL A 35 -64.36 26.45 -80.44
C VAL A 35 -64.62 25.73 -81.75
N ALA A 36 -65.84 25.82 -82.31
CA ALA A 36 -66.16 25.20 -83.59
C ALA A 36 -65.33 25.76 -84.76
N VAL A 37 -65.08 27.07 -84.78
CA VAL A 37 -64.20 27.70 -85.78
C VAL A 37 -62.77 27.17 -85.63
N LEU A 38 -62.27 27.06 -84.39
CA LEU A 38 -60.94 26.51 -84.12
C LEU A 38 -60.82 25.04 -84.59
N ASP A 39 -61.81 24.21 -84.25
CA ASP A 39 -61.87 22.80 -84.67
C ASP A 39 -61.96 22.68 -86.21
N GLU A 40 -62.73 23.54 -86.88
CA GLU A 40 -62.82 23.58 -88.34
C GLU A 40 -61.51 24.04 -88.99
N THR A 41 -60.80 25.02 -88.40
CA THR A 41 -59.47 25.42 -88.88
C THR A 41 -58.44 24.32 -88.71
N ILE A 42 -58.45 23.56 -87.60
CA ILE A 42 -57.57 22.40 -87.41
C ILE A 42 -57.83 21.38 -88.52
N ALA A 43 -59.09 20.99 -88.74
CA ALA A 43 -59.45 20.04 -89.78
C ALA A 43 -58.99 20.47 -91.19
N LYS A 44 -59.12 21.77 -91.52
CA LYS A 44 -58.65 22.32 -92.80
C LYS A 44 -57.12 22.38 -92.88
N LEU A 45 -56.43 22.71 -91.79
CA LEU A 45 -54.96 22.74 -91.74
C LEU A 45 -54.38 21.34 -91.90
N GLU A 46 -54.94 20.35 -91.21
CA GLU A 46 -54.57 18.94 -91.38
C GLU A 46 -54.71 18.50 -92.84
N MET A 47 -55.86 18.77 -93.47
CA MET A 47 -56.08 18.38 -94.87
C MET A 47 -55.16 19.13 -95.83
N SER A 48 -54.95 20.43 -95.61
CA SER A 48 -54.04 21.25 -96.44
C SER A 48 -52.60 20.77 -96.35
N SER A 49 -52.16 20.30 -95.18
CA SER A 49 -50.81 19.78 -94.97
C SER A 49 -50.51 18.50 -95.76
N LEU A 50 -51.55 17.74 -96.13
CA LEU A 50 -51.41 16.49 -96.89
C LEU A 50 -51.32 16.71 -98.41
N ILE A 51 -51.86 17.84 -98.91
CA ILE A 51 -51.97 18.13 -100.34
C ILE A 51 -50.62 18.07 -101.08
N PRO A 52 -49.53 18.69 -100.61
CA PRO A 52 -48.23 18.61 -101.28
C PRO A 52 -47.73 17.17 -101.46
N ARG A 53 -48.02 16.27 -100.52
CA ARG A 53 -47.60 14.86 -100.59
C ARG A 53 -48.43 14.05 -101.55
N ILE A 54 -49.75 14.27 -101.51
CA ILE A 54 -50.69 13.64 -102.44
C ILE A 54 -50.30 14.03 -103.87
N ILE A 55 -49.93 15.28 -104.10
CA ILE A 55 -49.48 15.79 -105.40
C ILE A 55 -48.15 15.15 -105.84
N ASN A 56 -47.18 15.01 -104.94
CA ASN A 56 -45.88 14.41 -105.25
C ASN A 56 -45.94 12.90 -105.53
N SER A 57 -47.04 12.24 -105.17
CA SER A 57 -47.23 10.79 -105.36
C SER A 57 -48.62 10.47 -105.90
N LEU A 58 -49.11 11.30 -106.82
CA LEU A 58 -50.48 11.26 -107.36
C LEU A 58 -50.84 9.88 -107.94
N ASP A 59 -49.89 9.20 -108.57
CA ASP A 59 -50.08 7.86 -109.16
C ASP A 59 -50.52 6.81 -108.13
N ARG A 60 -50.15 6.98 -106.85
CA ARG A 60 -50.55 6.08 -105.75
C ARG A 60 -51.94 6.38 -105.20
N PHE A 61 -52.46 7.58 -105.46
CA PHE A 61 -53.70 8.09 -104.89
C PHE A 61 -54.82 8.29 -105.92
N ALA A 62 -54.50 8.28 -107.22
CA ALA A 62 -55.44 8.52 -108.32
C ALA A 62 -56.69 7.62 -108.26
N ASP A 63 -56.50 6.32 -108.03
CA ASP A 63 -57.60 5.34 -107.91
C ASP A 63 -58.54 5.64 -106.73
N THR A 64 -57.99 6.20 -105.64
CA THR A 64 -58.77 6.53 -104.44
C THR A 64 -59.41 7.91 -104.49
N LEU A 65 -58.83 8.85 -105.23
CA LEU A 65 -59.29 10.23 -105.31
C LEU A 65 -60.39 10.41 -106.38
N GLY A 66 -60.42 9.53 -107.39
CA GLY A 66 -61.32 9.66 -108.52
C GLY A 66 -60.89 10.75 -109.50
N PRO A 67 -61.46 10.79 -110.71
CA PRO A 67 -61.00 11.66 -111.80
C PRO A 67 -61.14 13.15 -111.45
N GLU A 68 -62.25 13.57 -110.86
CA GLU A 68 -62.52 14.98 -110.55
C GLU A 68 -61.51 15.60 -109.56
N ILE A 69 -61.14 14.86 -108.51
CA ILE A 69 -60.18 15.33 -107.51
C ILE A 69 -58.76 15.22 -108.04
N THR A 70 -58.47 14.16 -108.81
CA THR A 70 -57.16 13.95 -109.45
C THR A 70 -56.87 15.06 -110.45
N ASP A 71 -57.83 15.42 -111.30
CA ASP A 71 -57.72 16.54 -112.25
C ASP A 71 -57.53 17.87 -111.52
N SER A 72 -58.30 18.11 -110.45
CA SER A 72 -58.15 19.33 -109.62
C SER A 72 -56.77 19.43 -108.96
N LEU A 73 -56.19 18.31 -108.55
CA LEU A 73 -54.83 18.23 -107.98
C LEU A 73 -53.75 18.38 -109.05
N ILE A 74 -53.96 17.88 -110.28
CA ILE A 74 -53.07 18.11 -111.43
C ILE A 74 -53.03 19.59 -111.75
N GLU A 75 -54.19 20.25 -111.81
CA GLU A 75 -54.26 21.71 -112.01
C GLU A 75 -53.60 22.46 -110.85
N HIS A 76 -53.80 22.02 -109.61
CA HIS A 76 -53.09 22.60 -108.46
C HIS A 76 -51.56 22.45 -108.58
N ARG A 77 -51.09 21.28 -109.03
CA ARG A 77 -49.66 20.99 -109.25
C ARG A 77 -49.07 21.89 -110.34
N LYS A 78 -49.78 22.07 -111.46
CA LYS A 78 -49.36 22.98 -112.54
C LYS A 78 -49.22 24.40 -112.02
N LEU A 79 -50.25 24.91 -111.31
CA LEU A 79 -50.22 26.24 -110.70
C LEU A 79 -49.10 26.38 -109.66
N SER A 80 -48.85 25.35 -108.83
CA SER A 80 -47.76 25.33 -107.85
C SER A 80 -46.40 25.42 -108.54
N ASN A 81 -46.18 24.62 -109.59
CA ASN A 81 -44.94 24.62 -110.36
C ASN A 81 -44.73 25.93 -111.12
N GLU A 82 -45.79 26.55 -111.66
CA GLU A 82 -45.75 27.86 -112.31
C GLU A 82 -45.34 28.95 -111.32
N VAL A 83 -45.88 28.91 -110.09
CA VAL A 83 -45.48 29.82 -109.01
C VAL A 83 -44.03 29.58 -108.60
N GLU A 84 -43.60 28.33 -108.40
CA GLU A 84 -42.20 28.00 -108.08
C GLU A 84 -41.23 28.43 -109.18
N HIS A 85 -41.58 28.23 -110.45
CA HIS A 85 -40.77 28.66 -111.60
C HIS A 85 -40.66 30.19 -111.71
N LEU A 86 -41.75 30.93 -111.44
CA LEU A 86 -41.73 32.39 -111.43
C LEU A 86 -40.97 32.96 -110.22
N LEU A 87 -41.00 32.27 -109.08
CA LEU A 87 -40.18 32.62 -107.92
C LEU A 87 -38.70 32.31 -108.14
N GLY A 88 -38.38 31.26 -108.91
CA GLY A 88 -37.00 30.87 -109.24
C GLY A 88 -36.36 31.62 -110.43
N SER A 89 -37.15 32.20 -111.34
CA SER A 89 -36.66 32.96 -112.52
C SER A 89 -36.45 34.45 -112.26
N SER A 90 -36.52 34.88 -111.01
CA SER A 90 -36.25 36.25 -110.57
C SER A 90 -34.74 36.54 -110.54
N GLU A 91 -34.09 36.62 -111.71
CA GLU A 91 -32.76 37.22 -111.81
C GLU A 91 -32.82 38.74 -112.00
N GLU A 92 -31.88 39.40 -111.34
CA GLU A 92 -31.80 40.84 -111.06
C GLU A 92 -31.68 41.70 -112.33
N GLY A 93 -32.50 42.75 -112.48
CA GLY A 93 -32.16 43.84 -113.41
C GLY A 93 -33.25 44.83 -113.85
N ASP A 94 -34.50 44.41 -114.07
CA ASP A 94 -35.51 45.27 -114.72
C ASP A 94 -36.74 45.58 -113.84
N THR A 95 -36.85 46.80 -113.33
CA THR A 95 -37.98 47.28 -112.50
C THR A 95 -39.35 47.19 -113.19
N ARG A 96 -39.39 47.31 -114.52
CA ARG A 96 -40.63 47.20 -115.30
C ARG A 96 -41.13 45.74 -115.40
N ARG A 97 -40.22 44.76 -115.39
CA ARG A 97 -40.57 43.32 -115.35
C ARG A 97 -41.04 42.89 -113.96
N ALA A 98 -40.56 43.54 -112.90
CA ALA A 98 -40.91 43.22 -111.52
C ALA A 98 -42.38 43.56 -111.18
N GLU A 99 -42.93 44.67 -111.70
CA GLU A 99 -44.34 45.03 -111.48
C GLU A 99 -45.30 44.08 -112.24
N GLU A 100 -44.96 43.72 -113.48
CA GLU A 100 -45.70 42.74 -114.27
C GLU A 100 -45.61 41.33 -113.65
N GLN A 101 -44.43 40.91 -113.17
CA GLN A 101 -44.24 39.68 -112.40
C GLN A 101 -45.05 39.69 -111.10
N ARG A 102 -45.12 40.82 -110.39
CA ARG A 102 -45.89 40.93 -109.15
C ARG A 102 -47.40 40.88 -109.40
N GLY A 103 -47.88 41.45 -110.50
CA GLY A 103 -49.26 41.31 -110.97
C GLY A 103 -49.59 39.86 -111.34
N CYS A 104 -48.71 39.20 -112.09
CA CYS A 104 -48.82 37.79 -112.46
C CYS A 104 -48.77 36.86 -111.24
N LEU A 105 -47.87 37.12 -110.27
CA LEU A 105 -47.78 36.37 -109.00
C LEU A 105 -49.04 36.58 -108.15
N CYS A 106 -49.56 37.80 -108.03
CA CYS A 106 -50.83 38.04 -107.32
C CYS A 106 -51.99 37.26 -107.95
N LEU A 107 -52.08 37.26 -109.29
CA LEU A 107 -53.11 36.50 -110.01
C LEU A 107 -52.93 34.99 -109.86
N LEU A 108 -51.69 34.50 -109.92
CA LEU A 108 -51.35 33.09 -109.71
C LEU A 108 -51.59 32.65 -108.27
N GLU A 109 -51.25 33.46 -107.27
CA GLU A 109 -51.58 33.21 -105.87
C GLU A 109 -53.08 33.12 -105.66
N GLN A 110 -53.87 34.01 -106.27
CA GLN A 110 -55.33 33.94 -106.21
C GLN A 110 -55.85 32.68 -106.88
N ARG A 111 -55.31 32.30 -108.05
CA ARG A 111 -55.64 31.04 -108.73
C ARG A 111 -55.24 29.82 -107.90
N LEU A 112 -54.09 29.84 -107.25
CA LEU A 112 -53.59 28.79 -106.37
C LEU A 112 -54.45 28.66 -105.12
N LYS A 113 -54.85 29.78 -104.50
CA LYS A 113 -55.79 29.83 -103.37
C LYS A 113 -57.17 29.30 -103.78
N CYS A 114 -57.67 29.69 -104.95
CA CYS A 114 -58.93 29.18 -105.48
C CYS A 114 -58.85 27.69 -105.78
N SER A 115 -57.77 27.24 -106.40
CA SER A 115 -57.49 25.82 -106.67
C SER A 115 -57.41 25.02 -105.35
N LEU A 116 -56.68 25.50 -104.35
CA LEU A 116 -56.61 24.89 -103.02
C LEU A 116 -57.99 24.83 -102.35
N ARG A 117 -58.78 25.89 -102.43
CA ARG A 117 -60.15 25.92 -101.91
C ARG A 117 -61.06 24.93 -102.63
N THR A 118 -60.92 24.79 -103.94
CA THR A 118 -61.67 23.81 -104.73
C THR A 118 -61.26 22.40 -104.34
N VAL A 119 -59.97 22.11 -104.26
CA VAL A 119 -59.43 20.82 -103.79
C VAL A 119 -59.91 20.50 -102.37
N LEU A 120 -59.77 21.43 -101.42
CA LEU A 120 -60.24 21.24 -100.04
C LEU A 120 -61.75 21.05 -99.97
N ARG A 121 -62.55 21.76 -100.77
CA ARG A 121 -64.00 21.59 -100.80
C ARG A 121 -64.37 20.21 -101.31
N LEU A 122 -63.72 19.72 -102.38
CA LEU A 122 -63.96 18.39 -102.94
C LEU A 122 -63.49 17.27 -102.00
N LEU A 123 -62.36 17.45 -101.32
CA LEU A 123 -61.86 16.51 -100.31
C LEU A 123 -62.79 16.46 -99.10
N LEU A 124 -63.13 17.63 -98.53
CA LEU A 124 -63.98 17.72 -97.32
C LEU A 124 -65.45 17.36 -97.57
N ALA A 125 -65.91 17.41 -98.82
CA ALA A 125 -67.22 16.88 -99.21
C ALA A 125 -67.31 15.34 -99.05
N ASN A 126 -66.16 14.64 -98.98
CA ASN A 126 -66.06 13.20 -98.79
C ASN A 126 -65.27 12.86 -97.51
N PRO A 127 -65.92 12.81 -96.33
CA PRO A 127 -65.24 12.58 -95.05
C PRO A 127 -64.47 11.26 -94.95
N SER A 128 -65.00 10.19 -95.55
CA SER A 128 -64.36 8.87 -95.60
C SER A 128 -63.05 8.88 -96.41
N LEU A 129 -63.02 9.65 -97.50
CA LEU A 129 -61.83 9.85 -98.31
C LEU A 129 -60.76 10.64 -97.54
N CYS A 130 -61.16 11.69 -96.82
CA CYS A 130 -60.25 12.46 -95.97
C CYS A 130 -59.56 11.58 -94.92
N GLN A 131 -60.31 10.68 -94.27
CA GLN A 131 -59.76 9.77 -93.26
C GLN A 131 -58.79 8.74 -93.87
N ALA A 132 -59.12 8.21 -95.06
CA ALA A 132 -58.24 7.29 -95.78
C ALA A 132 -56.94 7.98 -96.24
N LEU A 133 -57.01 9.23 -96.67
CA LEU A 133 -55.84 10.03 -97.06
C LEU A 133 -54.98 10.40 -95.86
N LYS A 134 -55.59 10.78 -94.73
CA LYS A 134 -54.87 10.97 -93.46
C LYS A 134 -54.05 9.72 -93.11
N TYR A 135 -54.65 8.53 -93.13
CA TYR A 135 -53.89 7.32 -92.78
C TYR A 135 -52.75 6.98 -93.77
N LYS A 136 -52.95 7.24 -95.08
CA LYS A 136 -51.97 6.87 -96.13
C LYS A 136 -50.88 7.91 -96.40
N ALA A 137 -51.16 9.20 -96.20
CA ALA A 137 -50.25 10.32 -96.53
C ALA A 137 -49.64 11.00 -95.29
N TRP A 138 -50.02 10.58 -94.09
CA TRP A 138 -49.47 11.11 -92.85
C TRP A 138 -48.01 10.67 -92.65
N VAL A 139 -47.20 11.63 -92.24
CA VAL A 139 -45.80 11.42 -91.86
C VAL A 139 -45.62 12.20 -90.58
N LYS A 140 -45.11 11.50 -89.57
CA LYS A 140 -44.75 12.08 -88.29
C LYS A 140 -43.63 13.11 -88.51
N GLU A 141 -43.75 14.29 -87.89
CA GLU A 141 -42.69 15.32 -87.85
C GLU A 141 -42.49 16.14 -89.14
N SER A 142 -43.58 16.67 -89.70
CA SER A 142 -43.48 17.79 -90.65
C SER A 142 -43.56 19.15 -89.94
N PRO A 143 -43.00 20.24 -90.50
CA PRO A 143 -43.20 21.59 -89.97
C PRO A 143 -44.69 21.96 -89.83
N ALA A 144 -45.55 21.44 -90.71
CA ALA A 144 -47.00 21.62 -90.64
C ALA A 144 -47.63 20.87 -89.44
N GLU A 145 -47.12 19.69 -89.08
CA GLU A 145 -47.58 18.91 -87.92
C GLU A 145 -47.26 19.63 -86.60
N ALA A 146 -46.07 20.24 -86.48
CA ALA A 146 -45.70 21.03 -85.31
C ALA A 146 -46.63 22.26 -85.13
N PHE A 147 -47.00 22.90 -86.25
CA PHE A 147 -47.96 24.00 -86.24
C PHE A 147 -49.37 23.54 -85.86
N ILE A 148 -49.84 22.39 -86.37
CA ILE A 148 -51.14 21.82 -86.01
C ILE A 148 -51.20 21.52 -84.51
N LYS A 149 -50.16 20.90 -83.93
CA LYS A 149 -50.07 20.64 -82.49
C LYS A 149 -50.08 21.91 -81.64
N ALA A 150 -49.29 22.92 -82.01
CA ALA A 150 -49.31 24.21 -81.32
C ALA A 150 -50.69 24.88 -81.40
N PHE A 151 -51.41 24.69 -82.51
CA PHE A 151 -52.77 25.20 -82.67
C PHE A 151 -53.81 24.40 -81.88
N GLU A 152 -53.63 23.08 -81.74
CA GLU A 152 -54.41 22.24 -80.82
C GLU A 152 -54.21 22.65 -79.36
N GLU A 153 -52.97 22.92 -78.94
CA GLU A 153 -52.64 23.47 -77.62
C GLU A 153 -53.29 24.84 -77.40
N PHE A 154 -53.20 25.74 -78.39
CA PHE A 154 -53.90 27.03 -78.36
C PHE A 154 -55.41 26.86 -78.24
N ARG A 155 -55.99 25.91 -78.97
CA ARG A 155 -57.42 25.59 -78.89
C ARG A 155 -57.80 25.09 -77.49
N ASN A 156 -56.99 24.24 -76.87
CA ASN A 156 -57.23 23.76 -75.51
C ASN A 156 -57.11 24.87 -74.48
N PHE A 157 -56.09 25.73 -74.58
CA PHE A 157 -55.96 26.93 -73.76
C PHE A 157 -57.16 27.87 -73.90
N MET A 158 -57.59 28.15 -75.14
CA MET A 158 -58.77 28.98 -75.38
C MET A 158 -60.04 28.33 -74.82
N LEU A 159 -60.18 27.01 -74.92
CA LEU A 159 -61.30 26.29 -74.30
C LEU A 159 -61.28 26.47 -72.78
N GLU A 160 -60.16 26.23 -72.10
CA GLU A 160 -60.02 26.43 -70.66
C GLU A 160 -60.38 27.86 -70.24
N ARG A 161 -59.92 28.85 -71.00
CA ARG A 161 -60.26 30.27 -70.78
C ARG A 161 -61.74 30.58 -70.99
N LEU A 162 -62.40 29.91 -71.94
CA LEU A 162 -63.84 30.08 -72.21
C LEU A 162 -64.70 29.32 -71.21
N LEU A 163 -64.16 28.28 -70.57
CA LEU A 163 -64.80 27.50 -69.51
C LEU A 163 -64.62 28.13 -68.11
N THR A 164 -63.64 29.02 -67.93
CA THR A 164 -63.36 29.66 -66.65
C THR A 164 -64.13 30.97 -66.52
N SER A 165 -64.89 31.11 -65.42
CA SER A 165 -65.57 32.35 -65.06
C SER A 165 -64.60 33.40 -64.51
N PRO A 166 -64.82 34.72 -64.68
CA PRO A 166 -63.98 35.74 -64.05
C PRO A 166 -63.92 35.63 -62.52
N VAL A 167 -65.02 35.16 -61.89
CA VAL A 167 -65.06 34.94 -60.44
C VAL A 167 -64.20 33.74 -60.03
N GLU A 168 -64.24 32.65 -60.80
CA GLU A 168 -63.40 31.46 -60.58
C GLU A 168 -61.91 31.80 -60.73
N GLU A 169 -61.56 32.65 -61.70
CA GLU A 169 -60.18 33.12 -61.89
C GLU A 169 -59.70 33.95 -60.68
N GLU A 170 -60.52 34.86 -60.17
CA GLU A 170 -60.21 35.64 -58.96
C GLU A 170 -60.10 34.74 -57.71
N GLU A 171 -60.89 33.67 -57.62
CA GLU A 171 -60.81 32.68 -56.55
C GLU A 171 -59.53 31.86 -56.64
N LYS A 172 -59.11 31.43 -57.84
CA LYS A 172 -57.81 30.77 -58.08
C LYS A 172 -56.64 31.66 -57.69
N ILE A 173 -56.68 32.94 -58.06
CA ILE A 173 -55.64 33.92 -57.69
C ILE A 173 -55.57 34.07 -56.17
N ARG A 174 -56.70 34.25 -55.49
CA ARG A 174 -56.76 34.37 -54.02
C ARG A 174 -56.27 33.09 -53.34
N PHE A 175 -56.65 31.92 -53.84
CA PHE A 175 -56.18 30.63 -53.33
C PHE A 175 -54.66 30.49 -53.46
N MET A 176 -54.10 30.77 -54.64
CA MET A 176 -52.65 30.75 -54.89
C MET A 176 -51.89 31.71 -53.97
N GLN A 177 -52.44 32.91 -53.73
CA GLN A 177 -51.84 33.87 -52.80
C GLN A 177 -51.85 33.36 -51.36
N ASN A 178 -52.95 32.76 -50.90
CA ASN A 178 -53.04 32.17 -49.56
C ASN A 178 -52.05 31.00 -49.39
N VAL A 179 -51.95 30.11 -50.38
CA VAL A 179 -50.97 29.02 -50.38
C VAL A 179 -49.55 29.57 -50.37
N SER A 180 -49.24 30.58 -51.19
CA SER A 180 -47.91 31.21 -51.20
C SER A 180 -47.56 31.83 -49.84
N LEU A 181 -48.51 32.50 -49.20
CA LEU A 181 -48.32 33.09 -47.89
C LEU A 181 -48.13 32.02 -46.80
N GLN A 182 -48.88 30.92 -46.88
CA GLN A 182 -48.71 29.79 -45.97
C GLN A 182 -47.34 29.13 -46.15
N VAL A 183 -46.93 28.87 -47.39
CA VAL A 183 -45.61 28.32 -47.71
C VAL A 183 -44.51 29.23 -47.16
N LYS A 184 -44.61 30.57 -47.33
CA LYS A 184 -43.65 31.51 -46.75
C LYS A 184 -43.55 31.38 -45.24
N LYS A 185 -44.70 31.40 -44.52
CA LYS A 185 -44.74 31.22 -43.06
C LYS A 185 -44.14 29.89 -42.62
N ASP A 186 -44.46 28.81 -43.32
CA ASP A 186 -43.94 27.47 -43.00
C ASP A 186 -42.43 27.40 -43.27
N THR A 187 -41.93 28.03 -44.34
CA THR A 187 -40.48 28.12 -44.61
C THR A 187 -39.75 28.95 -43.58
N GLU A 188 -40.32 30.06 -43.12
CA GLU A 188 -39.75 30.89 -42.03
C GLU A 188 -39.73 30.10 -40.72
N ALA A 189 -40.81 29.39 -40.37
CA ALA A 189 -40.85 28.54 -39.18
C ALA A 189 -39.85 27.38 -39.27
N LEU A 190 -39.71 26.73 -40.44
CA LEU A 190 -38.75 25.66 -40.65
C LEU A 190 -37.30 26.15 -40.52
N THR A 191 -36.98 27.31 -41.10
CA THR A 191 -35.63 27.89 -41.00
C THR A 191 -35.30 28.33 -39.58
N ALA A 192 -36.26 28.90 -38.85
CA ALA A 192 -36.11 29.22 -37.43
C ALA A 192 -35.86 27.96 -36.58
N LEU A 193 -36.67 26.91 -36.75
CA LEU A 193 -36.49 25.65 -36.03
C LEU A 193 -35.18 24.94 -36.40
N GLN A 194 -34.75 25.01 -37.66
CA GLN A 194 -33.45 24.49 -38.09
C GLN A 194 -32.30 25.25 -37.41
N ALA A 195 -32.41 26.58 -37.29
CA ALA A 195 -31.41 27.40 -36.60
C ALA A 195 -31.37 27.10 -35.10
N GLU A 196 -32.51 26.96 -34.43
CA GLU A 196 -32.59 26.57 -33.02
C GLU A 196 -32.00 25.17 -32.79
N LEU A 197 -32.30 24.21 -33.66
CA LEU A 197 -31.73 22.87 -33.59
C LEU A 197 -30.21 22.92 -33.75
N ALA A 198 -29.70 23.66 -34.74
CA ALA A 198 -28.27 23.83 -34.97
C ALA A 198 -27.55 24.46 -33.77
N ALA A 199 -28.13 25.51 -33.19
CA ALA A 199 -27.61 26.17 -31.99
C ALA A 199 -27.60 25.22 -30.78
N ALA A 200 -28.67 24.45 -30.57
CA ALA A 200 -28.75 23.47 -29.49
C ALA A 200 -27.75 22.32 -29.68
N THR A 201 -27.54 21.86 -30.92
CA THR A 201 -26.51 20.84 -31.21
C THR A 201 -25.11 21.36 -30.95
N GLN A 202 -24.80 22.59 -31.38
CA GLN A 202 -23.50 23.20 -31.14
C GLN A 202 -23.22 23.41 -29.65
N ALA A 203 -24.17 23.96 -28.90
CA ALA A 203 -24.03 24.14 -27.46
C ALA A 203 -23.78 22.80 -26.73
N ARG A 204 -24.48 21.73 -27.14
CA ARG A 204 -24.25 20.39 -26.62
C ARG A 204 -22.86 19.85 -26.98
N GLU A 205 -22.38 20.08 -28.19
CA GLU A 205 -21.04 19.67 -28.63
C GLU A 205 -19.93 20.39 -27.85
N GLU A 206 -20.11 21.69 -27.59
CA GLU A 206 -19.21 22.50 -26.75
C GLU A 206 -19.18 21.95 -25.31
N GLU A 207 -20.33 21.68 -24.70
CA GLU A 207 -20.40 21.11 -23.34
C GLU A 207 -19.76 19.70 -23.26
N ILE A 208 -19.92 18.88 -24.30
CA ILE A 208 -19.25 17.57 -24.39
C ILE A 208 -17.75 17.75 -24.46
N HIS A 209 -17.27 18.69 -25.29
CA HIS A 209 -15.85 18.96 -25.42
C HIS A 209 -15.22 19.47 -24.12
N GLU A 210 -15.92 20.35 -23.37
CA GLU A 210 -15.49 20.80 -22.05
C GLU A 210 -15.39 19.64 -21.06
N LYS A 211 -16.41 18.77 -21.00
CA LYS A 211 -16.40 17.59 -20.13
C LYS A 211 -15.30 16.60 -20.52
N ASP A 212 -15.07 16.39 -21.82
CA ASP A 212 -14.00 15.53 -22.30
C ASP A 212 -12.62 16.04 -21.91
N ASN A 213 -12.41 17.36 -21.91
CA ASN A 213 -11.17 17.96 -21.43
C ASN A 213 -11.02 17.82 -19.91
N ALA A 214 -12.08 18.08 -19.14
CA ALA A 214 -12.07 17.83 -17.70
C ALA A 214 -11.77 16.36 -17.36
N ILE A 215 -12.31 15.41 -18.13
CA ILE A 215 -12.01 13.98 -17.97
C ILE A 215 -10.54 13.69 -18.27
N LYS A 216 -9.94 14.30 -19.30
CA LYS A 216 -8.52 14.14 -19.62
C LYS A 216 -7.64 14.67 -18.49
N ASP A 217 -7.93 15.87 -17.98
CA ASP A 217 -7.17 16.50 -16.89
C ASP A 217 -7.28 15.71 -15.59
N LEU A 218 -8.47 15.21 -15.25
CA LEU A 218 -8.65 14.33 -14.11
C LEU A 218 -7.89 13.02 -14.28
N LYS A 219 -7.87 12.43 -15.48
CA LYS A 219 -7.09 11.21 -15.76
C LYS A 219 -5.59 11.45 -15.61
N THR A 220 -5.06 12.55 -16.13
CA THR A 220 -3.62 12.87 -15.99
C THR A 220 -3.25 13.15 -14.54
N SER A 221 -4.08 13.89 -13.81
CA SER A 221 -3.91 14.14 -12.38
C SER A 221 -3.94 12.84 -11.57
N MET A 222 -4.90 11.96 -11.82
CA MET A 222 -4.97 10.64 -11.16
C MET A 222 -3.74 9.78 -11.44
N GLN A 223 -3.24 9.78 -12.68
CA GLN A 223 -2.02 9.05 -13.02
C GLN A 223 -0.78 9.65 -12.35
N GLY A 224 -0.69 10.98 -12.24
CA GLY A 224 0.35 11.68 -11.48
C GLY A 224 0.34 11.26 -10.01
N LEU A 225 -0.82 11.40 -9.36
CA LEU A 225 -1.00 11.00 -7.96
C LEU A 225 -0.70 9.52 -7.71
N ALA A 226 -1.05 8.62 -8.65
CA ALA A 226 -0.72 7.20 -8.54
C ALA A 226 0.79 6.96 -8.60
N LYS A 227 1.51 7.65 -9.49
CA LYS A 227 2.97 7.59 -9.58
C LYS A 227 3.65 8.14 -8.33
N ASP A 228 3.18 9.29 -7.83
CA ASP A 228 3.72 9.92 -6.63
C ASP A 228 3.50 9.03 -5.40
N ARG A 229 2.32 8.40 -5.28
CA ARG A 229 2.04 7.41 -4.24
C ARG A 229 2.95 6.19 -4.34
N ALA A 230 3.14 5.64 -5.54
CA ALA A 230 4.01 4.50 -5.76
C ALA A 230 5.47 4.83 -5.38
N ALA A 231 5.97 6.00 -5.79
CA ALA A 231 7.30 6.48 -5.41
C ALA A 231 7.42 6.69 -3.89
N GLY A 232 6.39 7.27 -3.26
CA GLY A 232 6.36 7.45 -1.81
C GLY A 232 6.36 6.14 -1.03
N VAL A 233 5.61 5.13 -1.50
CA VAL A 233 5.63 3.78 -0.89
C VAL A 233 7.00 3.15 -1.02
N GLN A 234 7.63 3.21 -2.21
CA GLN A 234 8.98 2.68 -2.44
C GLN A 234 10.01 3.35 -1.51
N GLN A 235 9.98 4.67 -1.38
CA GLN A 235 10.88 5.38 -0.45
C GLN A 235 10.67 4.96 1.01
N ILE A 236 9.42 4.81 1.45
CA ILE A 236 9.12 4.35 2.82
C ILE A 236 9.65 2.93 3.05
N GLU A 237 9.51 2.04 2.05
CA GLU A 237 10.03 0.68 2.12
C GLU A 237 11.56 0.66 2.20
N GLU A 238 12.25 1.39 1.33
CA GLU A 238 13.71 1.52 1.33
C GLU A 238 14.24 2.08 2.66
N GLU A 239 13.62 3.16 3.17
CA GLU A 239 13.99 3.70 4.48
C GLU A 239 13.73 2.74 5.63
N ARG A 240 12.63 1.98 5.56
CA ARG A 240 12.29 0.98 6.57
C ARG A 240 13.31 -0.15 6.57
N GLU A 241 13.68 -0.67 5.40
CA GLU A 241 14.71 -1.71 5.26
C GLU A 241 16.05 -1.23 5.80
N LYS A 242 16.47 -0.02 5.42
CA LYS A 242 17.71 0.58 5.94
C LYS A 242 17.71 0.71 7.47
N ARG A 243 16.63 1.25 8.05
CA ARG A 243 16.48 1.35 9.52
C ARG A 243 16.48 -0.02 10.18
N GLN A 244 15.86 -1.02 9.56
CA GLN A 244 15.83 -2.39 10.05
C GLN A 244 17.23 -3.02 10.03
N GLU A 245 17.99 -2.86 8.94
CA GLU A 245 19.37 -3.34 8.86
C GLU A 245 20.28 -2.68 9.90
N GLU A 246 20.18 -1.35 10.06
CA GLU A 246 20.95 -0.60 11.07
C GLU A 246 20.63 -1.09 12.48
N ALA A 247 19.35 -1.28 12.80
CA ALA A 247 18.91 -1.81 14.10
C ALA A 247 19.41 -3.24 14.34
N LEU A 248 19.38 -4.11 13.31
CA LEU A 248 19.91 -5.46 13.37
C LEU A 248 21.42 -5.47 13.61
N ARG A 249 22.19 -4.68 12.85
CA ARG A 249 23.64 -4.53 13.02
C ARG A 249 23.98 -4.01 14.42
N ALA A 250 23.29 -2.98 14.89
CA ALA A 250 23.50 -2.43 16.24
C ALA A 250 23.17 -3.46 17.33
N SER A 251 22.09 -4.24 17.17
CA SER A 251 21.74 -5.31 18.10
C SER A 251 22.74 -6.45 18.10
N GLN A 252 23.26 -6.85 16.94
CA GLN A 252 24.29 -7.87 16.80
C GLN A 252 25.59 -7.42 17.47
N ALA A 253 26.01 -6.15 17.25
CA ALA A 253 27.18 -5.58 17.91
C ALA A 253 27.04 -5.57 19.44
N ARG A 254 25.86 -5.18 19.96
CA ARG A 254 25.56 -5.25 21.41
C ARG A 254 25.63 -6.67 21.94
N ARG A 255 25.04 -7.65 21.23
CA ARG A 255 25.11 -9.07 21.62
C ARG A 255 26.54 -9.59 21.66
N ALA A 256 27.35 -9.25 20.64
CA ALA A 256 28.76 -9.64 20.60
C ALA A 256 29.55 -8.98 21.74
N GLY A 257 29.24 -7.73 22.10
CA GLY A 257 29.81 -7.06 23.28
C GLY A 257 29.51 -7.82 24.57
N LEU A 258 28.23 -8.05 24.86
CA LEU A 258 27.81 -8.77 26.06
C LEU A 258 28.36 -10.20 26.12
N GLN A 259 28.47 -10.89 24.98
CA GLN A 259 29.09 -12.22 24.93
C GLN A 259 30.57 -12.19 25.32
N ARG A 260 31.32 -11.16 24.88
CA ARG A 260 32.72 -10.98 25.31
C ARG A 260 32.80 -10.69 26.80
N ASP A 261 31.93 -9.83 27.32
CA ASP A 261 31.91 -9.50 28.75
C ASP A 261 31.59 -10.73 29.61
N ILE A 262 30.65 -11.58 29.17
CA ILE A 262 30.35 -12.86 29.84
C ILE A 262 31.59 -13.76 29.86
N GLN A 263 32.25 -13.96 28.72
CA GLN A 263 33.45 -14.79 28.63
C GLN A 263 34.59 -14.27 29.50
N GLU A 264 34.77 -12.94 29.54
CA GLU A 264 35.77 -12.30 30.39
C GLU A 264 35.46 -12.50 31.88
N LEU A 265 34.21 -12.27 32.29
CA LEU A 265 33.79 -12.48 33.67
C LEU A 265 33.88 -13.95 34.10
N GLU A 266 33.54 -14.89 33.23
CA GLU A 266 33.70 -16.33 33.47
C GLU A 266 35.18 -16.69 33.67
N ALA A 267 36.08 -16.14 32.85
CA ALA A 267 37.52 -16.34 32.99
C ALA A 267 38.06 -15.72 34.29
N GLN A 268 37.63 -14.49 34.63
CA GLN A 268 38.00 -13.82 35.88
C GLN A 268 37.52 -14.61 37.11
N LEU A 269 36.26 -15.09 37.09
CA LEU A 269 35.72 -15.93 38.15
C LEU A 269 36.50 -17.24 38.28
N GLY A 270 36.81 -17.89 37.15
CA GLY A 270 37.62 -19.11 37.13
C GLY A 270 39.00 -18.91 37.75
N ALA A 271 39.68 -17.82 37.40
CA ALA A 271 40.98 -17.46 37.99
C ALA A 271 40.88 -17.24 39.50
N LEU A 272 39.93 -16.43 39.97
CA LEU A 272 39.71 -16.16 41.39
C LEU A 272 39.40 -17.43 42.18
N VAL A 273 38.58 -18.33 41.64
CA VAL A 273 38.27 -19.62 42.29
C VAL A 273 39.54 -20.45 42.49
N VAL A 274 40.43 -20.49 41.49
CA VAL A 274 41.71 -21.23 41.58
C VAL A 274 42.64 -20.57 42.61
N GLU A 275 42.78 -19.25 42.61
CA GLU A 275 43.61 -18.52 43.57
C GLU A 275 43.11 -18.68 45.01
N HIS A 276 41.80 -18.53 45.23
CA HIS A 276 41.19 -18.74 46.54
C HIS A 276 41.36 -20.19 47.00
N ARG A 277 41.19 -21.17 46.12
CA ARG A 277 41.43 -22.57 46.46
C ARG A 277 42.89 -22.83 46.83
N ALA A 278 43.84 -22.25 46.11
CA ALA A 278 45.27 -22.39 46.39
C ALA A 278 45.66 -21.75 47.74
N SER A 279 45.17 -20.54 48.01
CA SER A 279 45.41 -19.85 49.28
C SER A 279 44.77 -20.57 50.48
N GLU A 280 43.54 -21.05 50.32
CA GLU A 280 42.83 -21.86 51.30
C GLU A 280 43.59 -23.15 51.65
N LEU A 281 44.06 -23.89 50.63
CA LEU A 281 44.90 -25.06 50.82
C LEU A 281 46.23 -24.74 51.52
N ALA A 282 46.86 -23.60 51.20
CA ALA A 282 48.08 -23.16 51.86
C ALA A 282 47.83 -22.85 53.35
N LEU A 283 46.72 -22.18 53.68
CA LEU A 283 46.32 -21.91 55.06
C LEU A 283 46.00 -23.21 55.81
N ARG A 284 45.27 -24.15 55.21
CA ARG A 284 45.04 -25.48 55.80
C ARG A 284 46.35 -26.22 56.10
N LYS A 285 47.32 -26.17 55.18
CA LYS A 285 48.66 -26.75 55.40
C LYS A 285 49.39 -26.09 56.57
N ARG A 286 49.37 -24.75 56.67
CA ARG A 286 49.96 -24.01 57.79
C ARG A 286 49.29 -24.35 59.12
N LYS A 287 47.96 -24.37 59.15
CA LYS A 287 47.18 -24.77 60.33
C LYS A 287 47.58 -26.15 60.84
N ARG A 288 47.63 -27.16 59.95
CA ARG A 288 48.06 -28.52 60.32
C ARG A 288 49.49 -28.57 60.88
N ARG A 289 50.42 -27.76 60.34
CA ARG A 289 51.79 -27.68 60.88
C ARG A 289 51.81 -27.14 62.30
N ALA A 290 51.11 -26.04 62.55
CA ALA A 290 50.98 -25.48 63.89
C ALA A 290 50.30 -26.46 64.86
N GLU A 291 49.25 -27.16 64.42
CA GLU A 291 48.59 -28.21 65.22
C GLU A 291 49.56 -29.35 65.58
N MET A 292 50.36 -29.84 64.63
CA MET A 292 51.40 -30.85 64.90
C MET A 292 52.46 -30.33 65.87
N GLU A 293 52.90 -29.07 65.74
CA GLU A 293 53.86 -28.45 66.67
C GLU A 293 53.28 -28.36 68.09
N ILE A 294 52.01 -27.96 68.24
CA ILE A 294 51.32 -27.93 69.54
C ILE A 294 51.25 -29.34 70.14
N VAL A 295 50.87 -30.35 69.36
CA VAL A 295 50.85 -31.75 69.83
C VAL A 295 52.23 -32.20 70.28
N ASN A 296 53.29 -31.86 69.54
CA ASN A 296 54.65 -32.17 69.93
C ASN A 296 55.06 -31.47 71.25
N TRP A 297 54.63 -30.22 71.46
CA TRP A 297 54.88 -29.51 72.72
C TRP A 297 54.12 -30.09 73.90
N ILE A 298 52.86 -30.50 73.69
CA ILE A 298 52.07 -31.20 74.71
C ILE A 298 52.75 -32.52 75.08
N GLN A 299 53.15 -33.32 74.11
CA GLN A 299 53.87 -34.59 74.36
C GLN A 299 55.15 -34.37 75.16
N LYS A 300 55.96 -33.38 74.81
CA LYS A 300 57.17 -33.02 75.57
C LYS A 300 56.84 -32.59 77.00
N TYR A 301 55.82 -31.78 77.18
CA TYR A 301 55.39 -31.36 78.51
C TYR A 301 54.91 -32.55 79.33
N ASP A 302 54.09 -33.43 78.77
CA ASP A 302 53.58 -34.63 79.44
C ASP A 302 54.72 -35.58 79.83
N THR A 303 55.73 -35.75 78.96
CA THR A 303 56.92 -36.56 79.29
C THR A 303 57.74 -35.93 80.41
N ASP A 304 58.05 -34.64 80.30
CA ASP A 304 58.86 -33.93 81.31
C ASP A 304 58.15 -33.91 82.67
N MET A 305 56.84 -33.66 82.68
CA MET A 305 56.02 -33.72 83.90
C MET A 305 55.97 -35.14 84.48
N GLY A 306 55.86 -36.16 83.64
CA GLY A 306 55.92 -37.56 84.06
C GLY A 306 57.26 -37.93 84.68
N GLU A 307 58.38 -37.51 84.07
CA GLU A 307 59.73 -37.68 84.61
C GLU A 307 59.90 -36.96 85.95
N LYS A 308 59.45 -35.70 86.04
CA LYS A 308 59.52 -34.93 87.29
C LYS A 308 58.67 -35.51 88.41
N GLN A 309 57.50 -36.06 88.08
CA GLN A 309 56.67 -36.76 89.06
C GLN A 309 57.36 -38.04 89.55
N ALA A 310 57.97 -38.81 88.65
CA ALA A 310 58.72 -40.01 89.03
C ALA A 310 59.93 -39.69 89.93
N GLU A 311 60.71 -38.64 89.59
CA GLU A 311 61.80 -38.14 90.44
C GLU A 311 61.29 -37.70 91.82
N TYR A 312 60.18 -36.96 91.86
CA TYR A 312 59.54 -36.52 93.11
C TYR A 312 59.12 -37.71 93.96
N ASP A 313 58.45 -38.70 93.37
CA ASP A 313 57.99 -39.90 94.05
C ASP A 313 59.16 -40.74 94.60
N GLU A 314 60.26 -40.85 93.86
CA GLU A 314 61.49 -41.52 94.30
C GLU A 314 62.13 -40.81 95.51
N VAL A 315 62.31 -39.48 95.43
CA VAL A 315 62.84 -38.67 96.54
C VAL A 315 61.92 -38.72 97.75
N HIS A 316 60.60 -38.68 97.53
CA HIS A 316 59.63 -38.78 98.62
C HIS A 316 59.64 -40.15 99.29
N ALA A 317 59.80 -41.23 98.53
CA ALA A 317 59.96 -42.57 99.08
C ALA A 317 61.24 -42.65 99.93
N ALA A 318 62.37 -42.18 99.41
CA ALA A 318 63.63 -42.13 100.15
C ALA A 318 63.52 -41.26 101.43
N TYR A 319 62.90 -40.08 101.33
CA TYR A 319 62.65 -39.22 102.49
C TYR A 319 61.76 -39.90 103.53
N ALA A 320 60.71 -40.62 103.11
CA ALA A 320 59.84 -41.35 104.02
C ALA A 320 60.60 -42.47 104.76
N GLU A 321 61.47 -43.19 104.05
CA GLU A 321 62.37 -44.19 104.63
C GLU A 321 63.36 -43.57 105.63
N GLU A 322 64.08 -42.51 105.23
CA GLU A 322 65.01 -41.80 106.11
C GLU A 322 64.31 -41.23 107.34
N LYS A 323 63.11 -40.67 107.19
CA LYS A 323 62.30 -40.17 108.30
C LYS A 323 61.91 -41.29 109.26
N ALA A 324 61.54 -42.47 108.75
CA ALA A 324 61.26 -43.63 109.58
C ALA A 324 62.52 -44.13 110.32
N GLN A 325 63.66 -44.18 109.63
CA GLN A 325 64.96 -44.52 110.24
C GLN A 325 65.35 -43.51 111.33
N LEU A 326 65.19 -42.21 111.07
CA LEU A 326 65.47 -41.15 112.03
C LEU A 326 64.57 -41.25 113.27
N ALA A 327 63.29 -41.56 113.10
CA ALA A 327 62.37 -41.79 114.22
C ALA A 327 62.86 -42.96 115.09
N LEU A 328 63.20 -44.09 114.48
CA LEU A 328 63.76 -45.26 115.19
C LEU A 328 65.07 -44.93 115.92
N LEU A 329 65.97 -44.18 115.29
CA LEU A 329 67.24 -43.77 115.92
C LEU A 329 67.00 -42.77 117.07
N THR A 330 66.02 -41.88 116.94
CA THR A 330 65.65 -40.92 117.98
C THR A 330 65.07 -41.63 119.20
N GLU A 331 64.20 -42.61 118.99
CA GLU A 331 63.68 -43.49 120.06
C GLU A 331 64.81 -44.24 120.75
N LYS A 332 65.71 -44.89 119.98
CA LYS A 332 66.89 -45.55 120.54
C LYS A 332 67.78 -44.59 121.34
N ARG A 333 68.02 -43.38 120.83
CA ARG A 333 68.81 -42.35 121.53
C ARG A 333 68.13 -41.91 122.82
N ALA A 334 66.80 -41.77 122.84
CA ALA A 334 66.05 -41.41 124.04
C ALA A 334 66.21 -42.49 125.14
N VAL A 335 66.12 -43.77 124.76
CA VAL A 335 66.38 -44.90 125.66
C VAL A 335 67.82 -44.84 126.19
N LEU A 336 68.81 -44.70 125.31
CA LEU A 336 70.22 -44.61 125.72
C LEU A 336 70.51 -43.41 126.63
N LEU A 337 69.87 -42.25 126.40
CA LEU A 337 70.02 -41.09 127.29
C LEU A 337 69.42 -41.36 128.67
N GLN A 338 68.30 -42.08 128.74
CA GLN A 338 67.69 -42.51 130.00
C GLN A 338 68.59 -43.52 130.73
N GLU A 339 69.19 -44.47 130.02
CA GLU A 339 70.16 -45.41 130.61
C GLU A 339 71.42 -44.68 131.11
N CYS A 340 71.96 -43.73 130.33
CA CYS A 340 73.10 -42.92 130.74
C CYS A 340 72.79 -42.10 132.01
N SER A 341 71.62 -41.47 132.09
CA SER A 341 71.23 -40.71 133.28
C SER A 341 71.06 -41.62 134.50
N GLN A 342 70.50 -42.82 134.34
CA GLN A 342 70.44 -43.84 135.39
C GLN A 342 71.84 -44.26 135.85
N ILE A 343 72.78 -44.52 134.94
CA ILE A 343 74.17 -44.86 135.28
C ILE A 343 74.85 -43.71 136.03
N GLU A 344 74.64 -42.45 135.60
CA GLU A 344 75.17 -41.29 136.29
C GLU A 344 74.57 -41.11 137.69
N GLU A 345 73.27 -41.34 137.86
CA GLU A 345 72.59 -41.34 139.16
C GLU A 345 73.09 -42.47 140.06
N GLU A 346 73.27 -43.67 139.53
CA GLU A 346 73.87 -44.79 140.25
C GLU A 346 75.29 -44.49 140.66
N ARG A 347 76.12 -43.92 139.78
CA ARG A 347 77.49 -43.49 140.11
C ARG A 347 77.48 -42.42 141.20
N ARG A 348 76.60 -41.41 141.12
CA ARG A 348 76.43 -40.40 142.17
C ARG A 348 75.99 -41.02 143.50
N ALA A 349 75.10 -42.00 143.48
CA ALA A 349 74.65 -42.71 144.68
C ALA A 349 75.78 -43.58 145.28
N ARG A 350 76.56 -44.28 144.45
CA ARG A 350 77.75 -45.04 144.89
C ARG A 350 78.80 -44.12 145.52
N GLN A 351 79.11 -42.99 144.88
CA GLN A 351 80.03 -41.99 145.43
C GLN A 351 79.55 -41.44 146.78
N LYS A 352 78.26 -41.10 146.92
CA LYS A 352 77.69 -40.68 148.20
C LYS A 352 77.82 -41.75 149.29
N LYS A 353 77.55 -43.02 148.96
CA LYS A 353 77.73 -44.15 149.88
C LYS A 353 79.19 -44.35 150.28
N GLU A 354 80.13 -44.21 149.35
CA GLU A 354 81.56 -44.27 149.63
C GLU A 354 82.01 -43.12 150.53
N GLU A 355 81.52 -41.90 150.31
CA GLU A 355 81.78 -40.75 151.18
C GLU A 355 81.19 -40.92 152.59
N GLU A 356 79.97 -41.47 152.71
CA GLU A 356 79.35 -41.81 153.99
C GLU A 356 80.14 -42.89 154.73
N ALA A 357 80.56 -43.95 154.05
CA ALA A 357 81.39 -45.01 154.62
C ALA A 357 82.77 -44.49 155.06
N LEU A 358 83.38 -43.57 154.32
CA LEU A 358 84.62 -42.89 154.73
C LEU A 358 84.41 -42.02 155.98
N LYS A 359 83.29 -41.30 156.08
CA LYS A 359 82.93 -40.54 157.29
C LYS A 359 82.73 -41.48 158.49
N GLU A 360 82.02 -42.59 158.32
CA GLU A 360 81.87 -43.60 159.37
C GLU A 360 83.22 -44.21 159.77
N LEU A 361 84.04 -44.62 158.81
CA LEU A 361 85.36 -45.20 159.08
C LEU A 361 86.29 -44.22 159.78
N THR A 362 86.25 -42.93 159.42
CA THR A 362 87.02 -41.89 160.14
C THR A 362 86.52 -41.70 161.56
N THR A 363 85.21 -41.70 161.81
CA THR A 363 84.67 -41.65 163.19
C THR A 363 85.03 -42.89 164.02
N MET A 364 84.93 -44.09 163.44
CA MET A 364 85.36 -45.35 164.07
C MET A 364 86.85 -45.36 164.37
N THR A 365 87.68 -44.83 163.46
CA THR A 365 89.14 -44.72 163.66
C THR A 365 89.48 -43.74 164.78
N LEU A 366 88.76 -42.62 164.89
CA LEU A 366 88.90 -41.65 165.99
C LEU A 366 88.46 -42.25 167.35
N ALA A 367 87.37 -43.04 167.36
CA ALA A 367 86.94 -43.76 168.55
C ALA A 367 87.95 -44.84 168.97
N ALA A 368 88.44 -45.65 168.01
CA ALA A 368 89.45 -46.68 168.24
C ALA A 368 90.78 -46.08 168.72
N THR A 369 91.23 -44.96 168.15
CA THR A 369 92.45 -44.26 168.63
C THR A 369 92.29 -43.71 170.04
N ARG A 370 91.11 -43.17 170.42
CA ARG A 370 90.81 -42.75 171.80
C ARG A 370 90.88 -43.92 172.79
N ILE A 371 90.29 -45.07 172.45
CA ILE A 371 90.29 -46.29 173.28
C ILE A 371 91.73 -46.85 173.41
N GLN A 372 92.44 -46.95 172.30
CA GLN A 372 93.82 -47.44 172.27
C GLN A 372 94.79 -46.52 173.03
N ALA A 373 94.61 -45.19 172.97
CA ALA A 373 95.43 -44.24 173.73
C ALA A 373 95.19 -44.38 175.24
N PHE A 374 93.94 -44.61 175.66
CA PHE A 374 93.60 -44.80 177.07
C PHE A 374 94.21 -46.09 177.64
N TRP A 375 94.12 -47.21 176.89
CA TRP A 375 94.70 -48.51 177.27
C TRP A 375 96.23 -48.51 177.32
N ARG A 376 96.90 -47.91 176.31
CA ARG A 376 98.36 -47.75 176.31
C ARG A 376 98.85 -46.90 177.49
N GLY A 377 98.07 -45.89 177.90
CA GLY A 377 98.35 -45.09 179.09
C GLY A 377 98.20 -45.87 180.40
N TYR A 378 97.21 -46.76 180.51
CA TYR A 378 97.02 -47.63 181.68
C TYR A 378 98.14 -48.66 181.83
N LEU A 379 98.53 -49.31 180.72
CA LEU A 379 99.58 -50.35 180.70
C LEU A 379 100.96 -49.79 181.12
N VAL A 380 101.28 -48.56 180.73
CA VAL A 380 102.53 -47.88 181.09
C VAL A 380 102.59 -47.48 182.57
N ARG A 381 101.44 -47.26 183.24
CA ARG A 381 101.36 -46.89 184.66
C ARG A 381 101.38 -48.08 185.63
N SER A 382 101.07 -49.28 185.15
CA SER A 382 101.04 -50.52 185.95
C SER A 382 102.43 -51.15 186.17
N LEU A 383 103.34 -51.04 185.20
CA LEU A 383 104.61 -51.81 185.19
C LEU A 383 105.81 -51.15 185.92
N PHE A 384 105.64 -50.00 186.60
CA PHE A 384 106.75 -49.23 187.20
C PHE A 384 106.65 -48.97 188.72
N LYS A 385 106.57 -50.03 189.56
CA LYS A 385 106.76 -49.93 191.04
C LYS A 385 107.79 -50.84 191.73
N SER A 386 108.54 -51.73 191.05
CA SER A 386 109.67 -52.44 191.71
C SER A 386 110.84 -52.84 190.79
N LYS A 387 111.78 -51.89 190.57
CA LYS A 387 113.26 -52.03 190.54
C LYS A 387 113.82 -50.74 189.91
N ARG A 388 114.63 -49.99 190.68
CA ARG A 388 114.97 -48.58 190.43
C ARG A 388 116.43 -48.45 189.98
N LYS A 389 116.71 -47.92 188.77
CA LYS A 389 118.03 -47.33 188.43
C LYS A 389 118.05 -46.50 187.13
N LYS A 390 118.67 -45.31 187.27
CA LYS A 390 119.46 -44.49 186.32
C LYS A 390 118.81 -43.74 185.14
N LYS A 391 118.93 -42.40 185.26
CA LYS A 391 119.45 -41.36 184.34
C LYS A 391 118.97 -41.38 182.87
N LYS A 392 118.29 -40.36 182.31
CA LYS A 392 118.55 -38.89 182.18
C LYS A 392 119.04 -38.54 180.76
N LYS A 393 118.28 -37.62 180.11
CA LYS A 393 118.64 -36.72 178.98
C LYS A 393 118.92 -37.39 177.62
N GLY A 394 118.48 -36.88 176.48
CA GLY A 394 117.91 -35.60 176.03
C GLY A 394 117.74 -35.71 174.49
N LYS A 395 117.49 -34.72 173.65
CA LYS A 395 117.07 -33.31 173.71
C LYS A 395 117.00 -32.85 172.23
N GLY A 396 115.91 -32.19 171.83
CA GLY A 396 115.86 -31.25 170.69
C GLY A 396 115.66 -31.87 169.29
N ARG A 397 115.20 -31.14 168.26
CA ARG A 397 114.92 -29.69 168.11
C ARG A 397 114.25 -29.43 166.73
N LYS A 398 113.30 -28.48 166.71
CA LYS A 398 112.94 -27.46 165.68
C LYS A 398 112.70 -27.79 164.19
N GLY A 399 111.61 -27.17 163.71
CA GLY A 399 111.53 -26.28 162.54
C GLY A 399 110.87 -26.90 161.30
N LYS A 400 110.24 -26.19 160.36
CA LYS A 400 109.86 -24.78 160.17
C LYS A 400 109.02 -24.75 158.86
N LYS A 401 108.00 -23.89 158.77
CA LYS A 401 107.46 -23.15 157.59
C LYS A 401 107.30 -23.86 156.21
N ALA A 402 106.15 -23.66 155.55
CA ALA A 402 105.88 -22.57 154.57
C ALA A 402 104.69 -22.88 153.62
N LYS A 403 103.91 -21.82 153.31
CA LYS A 403 103.16 -21.43 152.07
C LYS A 403 102.82 -22.52 151.03
N LYS A 404 101.62 -22.53 150.43
CA LYS A 404 100.87 -21.44 149.78
C LYS A 404 99.39 -21.81 149.71
#